data_AF-A0A956ZFZ7-F1
#
_entry.id   AF-A0A956ZFZ7-F1
#
_cell.length_a   1.000
_cell.length_b   1.000
_cell.length_c   1.000
_cell.angle_alpha   90.00
_cell.angle_beta   90.00
_cell.angle_gamma   90.00
#
_symmetry.space_group_name_H-M   'P 1'
#
loop_
_entity.id
_entity.type
_entity.pdbx_description
1 polymer ?
#
loop_
_entity_poly.entity_id
_entity_poly.type
_entity_poly.pdbx_seq_one_letter_code
_entity_poly.pdbx_strand_id
1 'polypeptide(L)'
;MALTLDSKNLETYIADSKKAFEANLKKLVDIPSVSMLPENKADIRKLADTTKALLTEFGARAEIYETKGNPVIAAEFHSDKSHPTVLIYNHMDVQPADPEEWLSPPFDMKVDGDKYLGRGTTDDKGPALTALYAA
;
A
#
# COMPACT_ATOMS: atom_id res chain seq x y z
N MET A 1 -20.79 -12.96 -14.65
CA MET A 1 -21.52 -13.23 -13.39
C MET A 1 -20.87 -12.35 -12.34
N ALA A 2 -21.59 -11.37 -11.80
CA ALA A 2 -21.13 -10.66 -10.61
C ALA A 2 -21.02 -11.71 -9.49
N LEU A 3 -19.81 -11.90 -8.94
CA LEU A 3 -19.64 -12.67 -7.71
C LEU A 3 -20.54 -12.03 -6.67
N THR A 4 -21.55 -12.76 -6.22
CA THR A 4 -22.35 -12.32 -5.08
C THR A 4 -21.40 -12.32 -3.90
N LEU A 5 -21.13 -11.15 -3.32
CA LEU A 5 -20.37 -11.02 -2.07
C LEU A 5 -21.16 -11.74 -0.97
N ASP A 6 -20.87 -13.01 -0.77
CA ASP A 6 -21.30 -13.76 0.40
C ASP A 6 -20.17 -13.74 1.45
N SER A 7 -20.54 -13.72 2.73
CA SER A 7 -19.59 -13.56 3.83
C SER A 7 -18.58 -14.70 3.93
N LYS A 8 -18.95 -15.94 3.55
CA LYS A 8 -18.05 -17.09 3.55
C LYS A 8 -17.02 -17.00 2.44
N ASN A 9 -17.41 -16.49 1.27
CA ASN A 9 -16.47 -16.23 0.18
C ASN A 9 -15.48 -15.13 0.55
N LEU A 10 -15.93 -14.10 1.27
CA LEU A 10 -15.07 -13.03 1.75
C LEU A 10 -14.08 -13.49 2.83
N GLU A 11 -14.53 -14.24 3.83
CA GLU A 11 -13.65 -14.82 4.86
C GLU A 11 -12.58 -15.73 4.25
N THR A 12 -12.99 -16.55 3.28
CA THR A 12 -12.07 -17.45 2.55
C THR A 12 -11.06 -16.64 1.75
N TYR A 13 -11.50 -15.63 0.99
CA TYR A 13 -10.60 -14.75 0.23
C TYR A 13 -9.60 -14.03 1.13
N ILE A 14 -10.03 -13.52 2.29
CA ILE A 14 -9.15 -12.84 3.26
C ILE A 14 -8.10 -13.83 3.78
N ALA A 15 -8.52 -15.03 4.17
CA ALA A 15 -7.62 -16.07 4.66
C ALA A 15 -6.57 -16.46 3.60
N ASP A 16 -7.01 -16.69 2.36
CA ASP A 16 -6.15 -17.10 1.25
C ASP A 16 -5.19 -15.98 0.81
N SER A 17 -5.65 -14.73 0.88
CA SER A 17 -4.87 -13.55 0.47
C SER A 17 -3.84 -13.11 1.51
N LYS A 18 -3.99 -13.54 2.77
CA LYS A 18 -3.18 -13.04 3.91
C LYS A 18 -1.68 -13.04 3.63
N LYS A 19 -1.13 -14.17 3.14
CA LYS A 19 0.32 -14.28 2.90
C LYS A 19 0.80 -13.32 1.81
N ALA A 20 0.02 -13.13 0.75
CA ALA A 20 0.34 -12.18 -0.31
C ALA A 20 0.21 -10.74 0.19
N PHE A 21 -0.80 -10.45 1.00
CA PHE A 21 -0.98 -9.15 1.64
C PHE A 21 0.23 -8.79 2.50
N GLU A 22 0.66 -9.69 3.38
CA GLU A 22 1.82 -9.49 4.25
C GLU A 22 3.12 -9.26 3.44
N ALA A 23 3.33 -10.02 2.37
CA ALA A 23 4.48 -9.84 1.49
C ALA A 23 4.46 -8.47 0.79
N ASN A 24 3.31 -8.04 0.29
CA ASN A 24 3.15 -6.73 -0.35
C ASN A 24 3.28 -5.59 0.67
N LEU A 25 2.72 -5.74 1.87
CA LEU A 25 2.87 -4.75 2.93
C LEU A 25 4.33 -4.61 3.32
N LYS A 26 5.06 -5.72 3.51
CA LYS A 26 6.50 -5.70 3.78
C LYS A 26 7.27 -4.98 2.68
N LYS A 27 6.99 -5.31 1.41
CA LYS A 27 7.63 -4.68 0.24
C LYS A 27 7.48 -3.15 0.26
N LEU A 28 6.34 -2.63 0.71
CA LEU A 28 6.08 -1.20 0.81
C LEU A 28 6.68 -0.58 2.09
N VAL A 29 6.52 -1.24 3.24
CA VAL A 29 6.99 -0.77 4.56
C VAL A 29 8.51 -0.70 4.63
N ASP A 30 9.21 -1.66 4.03
CA ASP A 30 10.68 -1.71 4.02
C ASP A 30 11.32 -0.58 3.19
N ILE A 31 10.53 0.23 2.48
CA ILE A 31 11.00 1.44 1.79
C ILE A 31 10.86 2.65 2.74
N PRO A 32 11.96 3.30 3.15
CA PRO A 32 11.94 4.44 4.07
C PRO A 32 11.49 5.72 3.37
N SER A 33 10.22 5.79 3.02
CA SER A 33 9.57 6.87 2.28
C SER A 33 9.32 8.12 3.13
N VAL A 34 10.33 8.65 3.81
CA VAL A 34 10.21 9.80 4.71
C VAL A 34 10.20 11.11 3.90
N SER A 35 9.01 11.67 3.67
CA SER A 35 8.83 12.80 2.73
C SER A 35 9.48 14.11 3.18
N MET A 36 9.62 14.33 4.48
CA MET A 36 10.21 15.56 5.03
C MET A 36 11.73 15.61 4.93
N LEU A 37 12.39 14.49 4.62
CA LEU A 37 13.83 14.36 4.57
C LEU A 37 14.32 14.33 3.10
N PRO A 38 15.09 15.34 2.64
CA PRO A 38 15.56 15.39 1.25
C PRO A 38 16.37 14.18 0.81
N GLU A 39 17.11 13.54 1.72
CA GLU A 39 17.89 12.33 1.49
C GLU A 39 17.03 11.13 1.07
N ASN A 40 15.75 11.08 1.48
CA ASN A 40 14.82 10.02 1.11
C ASN A 40 14.12 10.25 -0.23
N LYS A 41 14.51 11.25 -1.02
CA LYS A 41 13.90 11.51 -2.35
C LYS A 41 13.97 10.29 -3.27
N ALA A 42 15.06 9.52 -3.23
CA ALA A 42 15.18 8.29 -4.00
C ALA A 42 14.23 7.19 -3.50
N ASP A 43 13.99 7.12 -2.18
CA ASP A 43 13.04 6.17 -1.59
C ASP A 43 11.59 6.53 -1.91
N ILE A 44 11.24 7.82 -1.93
CA ILE A 44 9.93 8.30 -2.41
C ILE A 44 9.69 7.85 -3.86
N ARG A 45 10.69 8.01 -4.73
CA ARG A 45 10.61 7.54 -6.12
C ARG A 45 10.43 6.03 -6.19
N LYS A 46 11.26 5.28 -5.47
CA LYS A 46 11.21 3.81 -5.40
C LYS A 46 9.84 3.32 -4.91
N LEU A 47 9.28 3.97 -3.91
CA LEU A 47 7.94 3.67 -3.40
C LEU A 47 6.87 3.93 -4.46
N ALA A 48 6.96 5.05 -5.19
CA ALA A 48 6.02 5.37 -6.26
C ALA A 48 6.06 4.31 -7.38
N ASP A 49 7.25 3.94 -7.83
CA ASP A 49 7.44 2.87 -8.83
C ASP A 49 6.91 1.52 -8.33
N THR A 50 7.21 1.17 -7.09
CA THR A 50 6.75 -0.08 -6.46
C THR A 50 5.23 -0.14 -6.37
N THR A 51 4.61 0.98 -6.00
CA THR A 51 3.15 1.08 -5.86
C THR A 51 2.46 1.03 -7.22
N LYS A 52 2.98 1.74 -8.23
CA LYS A 52 2.47 1.64 -9.61
C LYS A 52 2.56 0.21 -10.15
N ALA A 53 3.70 -0.47 -9.93
CA ALA A 53 3.89 -1.85 -10.37
C ALA A 53 2.85 -2.76 -9.71
N LEU A 54 2.67 -2.64 -8.38
CA LEU A 54 1.69 -3.42 -7.64
C LEU A 54 0.24 -3.17 -8.11
N LEU A 55 -0.15 -1.91 -8.31
CA LEU A 55 -1.47 -1.56 -8.87
C LEU A 55 -1.69 -2.19 -10.25
N THR A 56 -0.65 -2.18 -11.09
CA THR A 56 -0.70 -2.77 -12.44
C THR A 56 -0.81 -4.30 -12.38
N GLU A 57 -0.10 -4.95 -11.45
CA GLU A 57 -0.20 -6.39 -11.20
C GLU A 57 -1.63 -6.81 -10.79
N PHE A 58 -2.35 -5.94 -10.08
CA PHE A 58 -3.76 -6.14 -9.70
C PHE A 58 -4.73 -5.84 -10.86
N GLY A 59 -4.25 -5.35 -12.00
CA GLY A 59 -5.06 -5.09 -13.19
C GLY A 59 -5.51 -3.63 -13.35
N ALA A 60 -5.01 -2.71 -12.52
CA ALA A 60 -5.30 -1.28 -12.70
C ALA A 60 -4.50 -0.70 -13.88
N ARG A 61 -5.05 0.34 -14.52
CA ARG A 61 -4.24 1.26 -15.33
C ARG A 61 -3.64 2.29 -14.38
N ALA A 62 -2.35 2.22 -14.11
CA ALA A 62 -1.67 3.09 -13.15
C ALA A 62 -0.63 4.00 -13.81
N GLU A 63 -0.60 5.26 -13.40
CA GLU A 63 0.34 6.28 -13.86
C GLU A 63 0.93 7.05 -12.67
N ILE A 64 2.15 7.56 -12.88
CA ILE A 64 2.82 8.44 -11.92
C ILE A 64 2.91 9.81 -12.54
N TYR A 65 2.42 10.81 -11.82
CA TYR A 65 2.42 12.21 -12.20
C TYR A 65 3.47 12.95 -11.37
N GLU A 66 4.46 13.51 -12.06
CA GLU A 66 5.46 14.37 -11.43
C GLU A 66 4.81 15.69 -10.99
N THR A 67 5.18 16.18 -9.82
CA THR A 67 4.71 17.47 -9.28
C THR A 67 5.90 18.37 -8.95
N LYS A 68 5.63 19.58 -8.44
CA LYS A 68 6.70 20.43 -7.88
C LYS A 68 7.33 19.83 -6.61
N GLY A 69 6.61 18.94 -5.92
CA GLY A 69 7.05 18.21 -4.74
C GLY A 69 7.18 16.71 -5.04
N ASN A 70 6.61 15.88 -4.16
CA ASN A 70 6.59 14.44 -4.35
C ASN A 70 5.60 14.02 -5.46
N PRO A 71 5.86 12.91 -6.17
CA PRO A 71 4.98 12.43 -7.22
C PRO A 71 3.64 11.95 -6.65
N VAL A 72 2.60 11.97 -7.49
CA VAL A 72 1.29 11.39 -7.19
C VAL A 72 1.07 10.19 -8.09
N ILE A 73 0.43 9.15 -7.54
CA ILE A 73 0.08 7.94 -8.28
C ILE A 73 -1.43 7.96 -8.47
N ALA A 74 -1.88 7.85 -9.71
CA ALA A 74 -3.30 7.63 -9.99
C ALA A 74 -3.45 6.27 -10.66
N ALA A 75 -4.49 5.53 -10.25
CA ALA A 75 -4.83 4.26 -10.85
C ALA A 75 -6.34 4.11 -10.96
N GLU A 76 -6.75 3.40 -11.99
CA GLU A 76 -8.17 3.13 -12.26
C GLU A 76 -8.38 1.64 -12.59
N PHE A 77 -9.38 1.08 -11.93
CA PHE A 77 -9.95 -0.23 -12.25
C PHE A 77 -11.22 0.01 -13.07
N HIS A 78 -11.22 -0.40 -14.33
CA HIS A 78 -12.39 -0.26 -15.19
C HIS A 78 -13.38 -1.39 -14.92
N SER A 79 -14.59 -1.02 -14.53
CA SER A 79 -15.74 -1.93 -14.45
C SER A 79 -16.84 -1.47 -15.41
N ASP A 80 -18.05 -2.01 -15.26
CA ASP A 80 -19.21 -1.59 -16.04
C ASP A 80 -19.50 -0.09 -15.84
N LYS A 81 -19.64 0.65 -16.96
CA LYS A 81 -19.91 2.09 -16.96
C LYS A 81 -21.24 2.50 -16.33
N SER A 82 -22.14 1.54 -16.10
CA SER A 82 -23.40 1.76 -15.38
C SER A 82 -23.23 1.85 -13.87
N HIS A 83 -22.10 1.41 -13.31
CA HIS A 83 -21.81 1.54 -11.89
C HIS A 83 -21.28 2.93 -11.52
N PRO A 84 -21.48 3.39 -10.28
CA PRO A 84 -20.87 4.62 -9.80
C PRO A 84 -19.34 4.49 -9.69
N THR A 85 -18.64 5.60 -9.93
CA THR A 85 -17.20 5.70 -9.69
C THR A 85 -16.94 6.06 -8.22
N VAL A 86 -16.05 5.31 -7.56
CA VAL A 86 -15.55 5.61 -6.21
C VAL A 86 -14.09 6.02 -6.30
N LEU A 87 -13.72 7.13 -5.64
CA LEU A 87 -12.33 7.54 -5.48
C LEU A 87 -11.85 7.18 -4.07
N ILE A 88 -10.72 6.47 -4.01
CA ILE A 88 -10.02 6.17 -2.76
C ILE A 88 -8.70 6.96 -2.77
N TYR A 89 -8.46 7.71 -1.70
CA TYR A 89 -7.25 8.50 -1.50
C TYR A 89 -6.50 7.97 -0.27
N ASN A 90 -5.20 7.79 -0.41
CA ASN A 90 -4.27 7.44 0.67
C ASN A 90 -2.97 8.20 0.44
N HIS A 91 -2.14 8.29 1.49
CA HIS A 91 -0.74 8.70 1.32
C HIS A 91 0.18 7.49 1.51
N MET A 92 1.40 7.59 0.99
CA MET A 92 2.36 6.47 1.01
C MET A 92 3.70 6.85 1.65
N ASP A 93 3.95 8.15 1.82
CA ASP A 93 5.04 8.64 2.64
C ASP A 93 4.75 8.44 4.13
N VAL A 94 5.81 8.51 4.92
CA VAL A 94 5.76 8.20 6.35
C VAL A 94 6.52 9.24 7.16
N GLN A 95 6.22 9.32 8.45
CA GLN A 95 7.01 10.10 9.40
C GLN A 95 8.40 9.50 9.64
N PRO A 96 9.39 10.31 10.06
CA PRO A 96 10.66 9.79 10.56
C PRO A 96 10.47 8.76 11.68
N ALA A 97 11.47 7.92 11.85
CA ALA A 97 11.54 6.96 12.95
C ALA A 97 12.99 6.90 13.45
N ASP A 98 13.19 7.21 14.73
CA ASP A 98 14.48 7.08 15.39
C ASP A 98 14.72 5.61 15.75
N PRO A 99 15.74 4.92 15.20
CA PRO A 99 16.01 3.52 15.52
C PRO A 99 16.23 3.22 17.02
N GLU A 100 16.67 4.20 17.82
CA GLU A 100 16.91 4.00 19.25
C GLU A 100 15.61 3.84 20.07
N GLU A 101 14.50 4.39 19.56
CA GLU A 101 13.18 4.28 20.19
C GLU A 101 12.45 2.97 19.82
N TRP A 102 13.05 2.12 18.98
CA TRP A 102 12.40 0.94 18.43
C TRP A 102 13.06 -0.36 18.91
N LEU A 103 12.23 -1.36 19.21
CA LEU A 103 12.67 -2.71 19.56
C LEU A 103 13.22 -3.48 18.35
N SER A 104 12.88 -3.06 17.13
CA SER A 104 13.35 -3.61 15.86
C SER A 104 13.50 -2.49 14.83
N PRO A 105 14.38 -2.62 13.82
CA PRO A 105 14.56 -1.55 12.83
C PRO A 105 13.22 -1.10 12.20
N PRO A 106 12.94 0.21 12.14
CA PRO A 106 11.61 0.71 11.76
C PRO A 106 11.21 0.37 10.32
N PHE A 107 12.18 0.16 9.44
CA PHE A 107 11.97 -0.19 8.01
C PHE A 107 12.38 -1.63 7.70
N ASP A 108 12.23 -2.54 8.66
CA ASP A 108 12.30 -3.98 8.44
C ASP A 108 11.04 -4.60 9.08
N MET A 109 9.95 -4.61 8.32
CA MET A 109 8.65 -5.05 8.84
C MET A 109 8.73 -6.47 9.41
N LYS A 110 8.24 -6.64 10.64
CA LYS A 110 8.11 -7.94 11.31
C LYS A 110 6.64 -8.24 11.62
N VAL A 111 6.31 -9.52 11.61
CA VAL A 111 5.02 -10.03 12.08
C VAL A 111 5.27 -10.70 13.44
N ASP A 112 4.56 -10.25 14.46
CA ASP A 112 4.58 -10.82 15.81
C ASP A 112 3.15 -11.16 16.23
N GLY A 113 2.77 -12.42 16.05
CA GLY A 113 1.40 -12.88 16.26
C GLY A 113 0.41 -12.20 15.30
N ASP A 114 -0.44 -11.34 15.86
CA ASP A 114 -1.44 -10.54 15.14
C ASP A 114 -0.98 -9.09 14.87
N LYS A 115 0.26 -8.74 15.21
CA LYS A 115 0.82 -7.40 15.05
C LYS A 115 1.78 -7.33 13.88
N TYR A 116 1.62 -6.28 13.09
CA TYR A 116 2.55 -5.89 12.03
C TYR A 116 3.38 -4.71 12.52
N LEU A 117 4.66 -4.96 12.82
CA LEU A 117 5.58 -3.99 13.40
C LEU A 117 6.43 -3.37 12.28
N GLY A 118 6.42 -2.04 12.18
CA GLY A 118 7.20 -1.27 11.21
C GLY A 118 6.60 0.10 10.96
N ARG A 119 7.43 1.10 10.66
CA ARG A 119 6.99 2.46 10.32
C ARG A 119 6.22 2.44 9.00
N GLY A 120 4.99 2.93 9.04
CA GLY A 120 4.11 3.00 7.87
C GLY A 120 3.10 1.85 7.76
N THR A 121 3.17 0.85 8.64
CA THR A 121 2.23 -0.29 8.66
C THR A 121 0.79 0.17 8.82
N THR A 122 0.49 1.02 9.80
CA THR A 122 -0.87 1.56 10.02
C THR A 122 -1.12 2.91 9.38
N ASP A 123 -0.07 3.69 9.11
CA ASP A 123 -0.14 5.08 8.67
C ASP A 123 0.85 5.30 7.52
N ASP A 124 0.47 5.06 6.27
CA ASP A 124 -0.88 4.66 5.80
C ASP A 124 -0.81 3.48 4.79
N LYS A 125 0.31 2.76 4.75
CA LYS A 125 0.54 1.70 3.75
C LYS A 125 -0.38 0.50 3.94
N GLY A 126 -0.72 0.14 5.19
CA GLY A 126 -1.65 -0.95 5.49
C GLY A 126 -3.08 -0.65 5.05
N PRO A 127 -3.69 0.48 5.46
CA PRO A 127 -5.01 0.87 4.96
C PRO A 127 -5.05 1.04 3.44
N ALA A 128 -4.03 1.66 2.83
CA ALA A 128 -3.94 1.77 1.38
C ALA A 128 -3.93 0.40 0.67
N LEU A 129 -3.15 -0.56 1.20
CA LEU A 129 -3.10 -1.90 0.65
C LEU A 129 -4.41 -2.67 0.88
N THR A 130 -5.09 -2.43 2.01
CA THR A 130 -6.40 -3.02 2.31
C THR A 130 -7.43 -2.59 1.26
N ALA A 131 -7.44 -1.30 0.91
CA ALA A 131 -8.30 -0.79 -0.16
C ALA A 131 -7.99 -1.45 -1.51
N LEU A 132 -6.72 -1.67 -1.84
CA LEU A 132 -6.32 -2.35 -3.08
C LEU A 132 -6.81 -3.81 -3.12
N TYR A 133 -6.66 -4.57 -2.03
CA TYR A 133 -7.12 -5.96 -1.97
C TYR A 133 -8.65 -6.10 -1.98
N ALA A 134 -9.37 -5.01 -1.72
CA ALA A 134 -10.83 -4.94 -1.75
C ALA A 134 -11.40 -4.39 -3.07
N ALA A 135 -10.55 -3.91 -3.99
CA ALA A 135 -10.93 -3.36 -5.30
C ALA A 135 -11.25 -4.46 -6.32
#